data_AF-A0A519EN88-F1
#
_entry.id   AF-A0A519EN88-F1
#
_cell.length_a   1.000
_cell.length_b   1.000
_cell.length_c   1.000
_cell.angle_alpha   90.00
_cell.angle_beta   90.00
_cell.angle_gamma   90.00
#
_symmetry.space_group_name_H-M   'P 1'
#
loop_
_entity.id
_entity.type
_entity.pdbx_description
1 polymer ?
#
loop_
_entity_poly.entity_id
_entity_poly.type
_entity_poly.pdbx_seq_one_letter_code
_entity_poly.pdbx_strand_id
1 'polypeptide(L)'
;MLNFELLTTDPDSHARRGTLTLNHGPVQTPIFMPVGTYGTVKGVMPRSLEEMGAQIILGNTFHLWMRPGLDVMASFGGLHQFEKWDKPILTDSGGFQVWSLGAMRKISEEGVRFASPVNGDKLFLTPEVSMQIQTILNSDIVMQFDECTPYDTNGHITTEAEARTS
;
A
#
# COMPACT_ATOMS: atom_id res chain seq x y z
N MET A 1 -14.28 -10.93 4.32
CA MET A 1 -15.02 -9.78 4.90
C MET A 1 -14.17 -9.22 6.02
N LEU A 2 -13.89 -7.91 6.02
CA LEU A 2 -13.11 -7.27 7.08
C LEU A 2 -13.96 -7.13 8.34
N ASN A 3 -13.44 -7.60 9.48
CA ASN A 3 -14.04 -7.38 10.79
C ASN A 3 -12.96 -6.92 11.78
N PHE A 4 -13.22 -5.85 12.53
CA PHE A 4 -12.34 -5.37 13.59
C PHE A 4 -13.02 -5.50 14.95
N GLU A 5 -12.38 -6.24 15.86
CA GLU A 5 -12.81 -6.42 17.24
C GLU A 5 -11.85 -5.70 18.18
N LEU A 6 -12.38 -4.78 18.99
CA LEU A 6 -11.63 -4.15 20.10
C LEU A 6 -11.73 -5.05 21.34
N LEU A 7 -10.60 -5.60 21.76
CA LEU A 7 -10.53 -6.55 22.88
C LEU A 7 -10.42 -5.84 24.23
N THR A 8 -9.53 -4.84 24.31
CA THR A 8 -9.37 -4.03 25.52
C THR A 8 -8.72 -2.68 25.18
N THR A 9 -8.91 -1.71 26.07
CA THR A 9 -8.25 -0.41 26.07
C THR A 9 -7.43 -0.26 27.34
N ASP A 10 -6.38 0.54 27.27
CA ASP A 10 -5.62 0.95 28.46
C ASP A 10 -6.35 2.12 29.16
N PRO A 11 -6.58 2.08 30.49
CA PRO A 11 -7.29 3.16 31.19
C PRO A 11 -6.53 4.48 31.28
N ASP A 12 -5.20 4.43 31.20
CA ASP A 12 -4.30 5.57 31.45
C ASP A 12 -3.74 6.19 30.15
N SER A 13 -4.13 5.65 28.98
CA SER A 13 -3.63 6.07 27.67
C SER A 13 -4.65 5.82 26.54
N HIS A 14 -4.25 6.11 25.30
CA HIS A 14 -5.08 5.85 24.10
C HIS A 14 -4.79 4.48 23.46
N ALA A 15 -4.03 3.61 24.12
CA ALA A 15 -3.65 2.31 23.58
C ALA A 15 -4.85 1.36 23.44
N ARG A 16 -4.88 0.60 22.34
CA ARG A 16 -5.97 -0.31 21.97
C ARG A 16 -5.42 -1.67 21.55
N ARG A 17 -5.94 -2.73 22.15
CA ARG A 17 -5.70 -4.11 21.73
C ARG A 17 -6.88 -4.61 20.92
N GLY A 18 -6.64 -5.15 19.74
CA GLY A 18 -7.72 -5.64 18.88
C GLY A 18 -7.31 -6.76 17.94
N THR A 19 -8.30 -7.35 17.28
CA THR A 19 -8.11 -8.34 16.21
C THR A 19 -8.78 -7.84 14.94
N LEU A 20 -8.04 -7.81 13.85
CA LEU A 20 -8.53 -7.56 12.51
C LEU A 20 -8.63 -8.90 11.76
N THR A 21 -9.83 -9.33 11.41
CA THR A 21 -10.06 -10.55 10.62
C THR A 21 -10.14 -10.18 9.15
N LEU A 22 -9.27 -10.76 8.33
CA LEU A 22 -9.17 -10.55 6.89
C LEU A 22 -9.36 -11.87 6.14
N ASN A 23 -9.39 -11.83 4.81
CA ASN A 23 -9.67 -13.01 4.00
C ASN A 23 -8.58 -14.08 4.16
N HIS A 24 -7.32 -13.67 4.32
CA HIS A 24 -6.19 -14.59 4.48
C HIS A 24 -5.73 -14.77 5.94
N GLY A 25 -6.53 -14.34 6.92
CA GLY A 25 -6.28 -14.65 8.34
C GLY A 25 -6.42 -13.46 9.29
N PRO A 26 -6.28 -13.70 10.60
CA PRO A 26 -6.38 -12.66 11.62
C PRO A 26 -5.06 -11.91 11.80
N VAL A 27 -5.15 -10.64 12.16
CA VAL A 27 -4.04 -9.74 12.51
C VAL A 27 -4.30 -9.15 13.89
N GLN A 28 -3.33 -9.27 14.79
CA GLN A 28 -3.37 -8.73 16.15
C GLN A 28 -2.84 -7.30 16.13
N THR A 29 -3.63 -6.34 16.61
CA THR A 29 -3.23 -4.93 16.69
C THR A 29 -2.83 -4.55 18.13
N PRO A 30 -1.81 -3.70 18.35
CA PRO A 30 -1.01 -2.98 17.34
C PRO A 30 -0.08 -3.90 16.53
N ILE A 31 0.08 -3.60 15.24
CA ILE A 31 0.87 -4.42 14.31
C ILE A 31 1.87 -3.54 13.55
N PHE A 32 3.06 -4.10 13.31
CA PHE A 32 4.03 -3.57 12.36
C PHE A 32 3.98 -4.40 11.07
N MET A 33 3.97 -3.73 9.91
CA MET A 33 3.93 -4.38 8.60
C MET A 33 5.31 -4.28 7.93
N PRO A 34 6.03 -5.40 7.74
CA PRO A 34 7.19 -5.43 6.86
C PRO A 34 6.82 -4.98 5.44
N VAL A 35 7.67 -4.16 4.83
CA VAL A 35 7.41 -3.58 3.52
C VAL A 35 8.06 -4.42 2.42
N GLY A 36 7.23 -4.95 1.53
CA GLY A 36 7.60 -5.63 0.30
C GLY A 36 7.69 -4.65 -0.87
N THR A 37 8.80 -4.71 -1.61
CA THR A 37 8.98 -3.94 -2.85
C THR A 37 9.36 -4.91 -3.97
N TYR A 38 8.62 -4.88 -5.08
CA TYR A 38 8.80 -5.80 -6.21
C TYR A 38 8.57 -7.29 -5.88
N GLY A 39 7.58 -7.62 -5.05
CA GLY A 39 7.25 -9.02 -4.84
C GLY A 39 7.99 -9.70 -3.69
N THR A 40 8.65 -8.92 -2.81
CA THR A 40 9.44 -9.48 -1.71
C THR A 40 9.77 -8.41 -0.67
N VAL A 41 9.85 -8.83 0.60
CA VAL A 41 10.57 -8.06 1.63
C VAL A 41 12.07 -8.24 1.39
N LYS A 42 12.81 -7.13 1.24
CA LYS A 42 14.22 -7.19 0.84
C LYS A 42 15.07 -7.94 1.86
N GLY A 43 15.82 -8.93 1.38
CA GLY A 43 16.78 -9.68 2.21
C GLY A 43 16.14 -10.71 3.15
N VAL A 44 14.82 -10.92 3.05
CA VAL A 44 14.06 -11.82 3.94
C VAL A 44 13.27 -12.81 3.09
N MET A 45 13.44 -14.10 3.36
CA MET A 45 12.62 -15.14 2.73
C MET A 45 11.22 -15.17 3.37
N PRO A 46 10.16 -15.57 2.67
CA PRO A 46 8.81 -15.68 3.24
C PRO A 46 8.77 -16.49 4.55
N ARG A 47 9.47 -17.64 4.59
CA ARG A 47 9.62 -18.45 5.83
C ARG A 47 10.13 -17.64 7.02
N SER A 48 11.03 -16.69 6.79
CA SER A 48 11.63 -15.90 7.86
C SER A 48 10.65 -14.85 8.38
N LEU A 49 9.75 -14.33 7.53
CA LEU A 49 8.64 -13.49 7.98
C LEU A 49 7.69 -14.29 8.87
N GLU A 50 7.41 -15.54 8.52
CA GLU A 50 6.60 -16.44 9.33
C GLU A 50 7.25 -16.74 10.68
N GLU A 51 8.55 -17.08 10.69
CA GLU A 51 9.34 -17.33 11.89
C GLU A 51 9.41 -16.10 12.82
N MET A 52 9.44 -14.89 12.24
CA MET A 52 9.37 -13.62 12.99
C MET A 52 7.96 -13.33 13.54
N GLY A 53 6.96 -14.12 13.18
CA GLY A 53 5.57 -13.91 13.59
C GLY A 53 4.88 -12.78 12.85
N ALA A 54 5.36 -12.38 11.66
CA ALA A 54 4.64 -11.42 10.84
C ALA A 54 3.25 -11.99 10.47
N GLN A 55 2.23 -11.15 10.65
CA GLN A 55 0.84 -11.50 10.39
C GLN A 55 0.29 -10.81 9.14
N ILE A 56 0.93 -9.75 8.68
CA ILE A 56 0.55 -8.98 7.51
C ILE A 56 1.78 -8.26 6.97
N ILE A 57 1.85 -8.08 5.65
CA ILE A 57 2.88 -7.30 4.98
C ILE A 57 2.26 -6.18 4.15
N LEU A 58 3.07 -5.17 3.82
CA LEU A 58 2.70 -4.09 2.91
C LEU A 58 3.33 -4.33 1.54
N GLY A 59 2.53 -4.47 0.49
CA GLY A 59 2.97 -4.55 -0.90
C GLY A 59 2.92 -3.18 -1.57
N ASN A 60 3.99 -2.82 -2.29
CA ASN A 60 4.03 -1.55 -3.03
C ASN A 60 3.40 -1.66 -4.42
N THR A 61 2.23 -1.08 -4.60
CA THR A 61 1.44 -1.11 -5.83
C THR A 61 2.18 -0.49 -7.00
N PHE A 62 2.81 0.67 -6.80
CA PHE A 62 3.51 1.38 -7.87
C PHE A 62 4.62 0.52 -8.48
N HIS A 63 5.46 -0.08 -7.64
CA HIS A 63 6.56 -0.90 -8.12
C HIS A 63 6.08 -2.18 -8.81
N LEU A 64 5.09 -2.87 -8.23
CA LEU A 64 4.51 -4.09 -8.79
C LEU A 64 3.84 -3.85 -10.15
N TRP A 65 3.20 -2.68 -10.31
CA TRP A 65 2.60 -2.27 -11.57
C TRP A 65 3.64 -2.02 -12.66
N MET A 66 4.78 -1.40 -12.35
CA MET A 66 5.85 -1.19 -13.34
C MET A 66 6.62 -2.47 -13.66
N ARG A 67 6.88 -3.28 -12.64
CA ARG A 67 7.66 -4.51 -12.76
C ARG A 67 7.27 -5.49 -11.65
N PRO A 68 6.90 -6.74 -11.98
CA PRO A 68 6.90 -7.35 -13.31
C PRO A 68 5.72 -6.93 -14.22
N GLY A 69 4.77 -6.14 -13.72
CA GLY A 69 3.57 -5.76 -14.46
C GLY A 69 2.37 -6.65 -14.16
N LEU A 70 1.18 -6.16 -14.52
CA LEU A 70 -0.09 -6.78 -14.14
C LEU A 70 -0.37 -8.10 -14.85
N ASP A 71 0.09 -8.27 -16.09
CA ASP A 71 -0.09 -9.52 -16.83
C ASP A 71 0.62 -10.68 -16.13
N VAL A 72 1.84 -10.43 -15.64
CA VAL A 72 2.59 -11.40 -14.84
C VAL A 72 1.86 -11.66 -13.53
N MET A 73 1.47 -10.62 -12.79
CA MET A 73 0.74 -10.78 -11.53
C MET A 73 -0.56 -11.60 -11.70
N ALA A 74 -1.33 -11.30 -12.75
CA ALA A 74 -2.55 -12.02 -13.08
C ALA A 74 -2.27 -13.49 -13.41
N SER A 75 -1.17 -13.80 -14.13
CA SER A 75 -0.79 -15.18 -14.45
C SER A 75 -0.45 -16.04 -13.23
N PHE A 76 -0.01 -15.43 -12.13
CA PHE A 76 0.18 -16.10 -10.83
C PHE A 76 -1.10 -16.17 -10.00
N GLY A 77 -2.18 -15.49 -10.40
CA GLY A 77 -3.40 -15.39 -9.60
C GLY A 77 -3.31 -14.37 -8.46
N GLY A 78 -2.42 -13.39 -8.57
CA GLY A 78 -2.24 -12.31 -7.60
C GLY A 78 -0.95 -12.41 -6.79
N LEU A 79 -0.80 -11.46 -5.86
CA LEU A 79 0.46 -11.21 -5.17
C LEU A 79 0.83 -12.31 -4.17
N HIS A 80 -0.15 -12.87 -3.44
CA HIS A 80 0.08 -13.99 -2.50
C HIS A 80 0.82 -15.15 -3.16
N GLN A 81 0.39 -15.57 -4.35
CA GLN A 81 1.00 -16.68 -5.08
C GLN A 81 2.35 -16.31 -5.69
N PHE A 82 2.53 -15.05 -6.08
CA PHE A 82 3.77 -14.53 -6.61
C PHE A 82 4.87 -14.48 -5.53
N GLU A 83 4.57 -13.95 -4.34
CA GLU A 83 5.53 -13.82 -3.24
C GLU A 83 5.64 -15.07 -2.37
N LYS A 84 4.74 -16.06 -2.55
CA LYS A 84 4.56 -17.22 -1.65
C LYS A 84 4.32 -16.78 -0.21
N TRP A 85 3.32 -15.92 -0.06
CA TRP A 85 2.85 -15.40 1.22
C TRP A 85 1.35 -15.67 1.37
N ASP A 86 1.00 -16.47 2.36
CA ASP A 86 -0.34 -17.03 2.49
C ASP A 86 -1.20 -16.29 3.53
N LYS A 87 -0.66 -15.22 4.12
CA LYS A 87 -1.30 -14.39 5.14
C LYS A 87 -1.73 -13.04 4.54
N PRO A 88 -2.39 -12.16 5.30
CA PRO A 88 -2.86 -10.90 4.76
C PRO A 88 -1.80 -10.00 4.12
N ILE A 89 -2.23 -9.27 3.09
CA ILE A 89 -1.44 -8.23 2.43
C ILE A 89 -2.25 -6.93 2.42
N LEU A 90 -1.61 -5.83 2.79
CA LEU A 90 -2.08 -4.49 2.49
C LEU A 90 -1.34 -3.96 1.27
N THR A 91 -2.03 -3.38 0.30
CA THR A 91 -1.39 -2.65 -0.80
C THR A 91 -1.57 -1.16 -0.62
N ASP A 92 -0.50 -0.39 -0.82
CA ASP A 92 -0.62 1.07 -0.91
C ASP A 92 -1.29 1.49 -2.23
N SER A 93 -1.70 2.76 -2.35
CA SER A 93 -2.41 3.23 -3.53
C SER A 93 -1.49 3.55 -4.72
N GLY A 94 -0.20 3.70 -4.45
CA GLY A 94 0.81 4.25 -5.36
C GLY A 94 0.86 5.78 -5.41
N GLY A 95 -0.05 6.49 -4.73
CA GLY A 95 -0.14 7.96 -4.72
C GLY A 95 1.15 8.62 -4.24
N PHE A 96 1.68 8.15 -3.11
CA PHE A 96 2.94 8.67 -2.55
C PHE A 96 4.12 8.48 -3.50
N GLN A 97 4.25 7.35 -4.19
CA GLN A 97 5.38 7.10 -5.09
C GLN A 97 5.28 8.00 -6.30
N VAL A 98 4.10 8.18 -6.87
CA VAL A 98 3.90 9.18 -7.93
C VAL A 98 4.24 10.58 -7.41
N TRP A 99 3.84 10.91 -6.18
CA TRP A 99 4.22 12.16 -5.52
C TRP A 99 5.74 12.30 -5.26
N SER A 100 6.47 11.19 -5.10
CA SER A 100 7.93 11.25 -4.92
C SER A 100 8.70 11.55 -6.22
N LEU A 101 8.06 11.41 -7.41
CA LEU A 101 8.68 11.65 -8.72
C LEU A 101 8.89 13.14 -9.06
N GLY A 102 8.49 14.06 -8.18
CA GLY A 102 8.70 15.50 -8.33
C GLY A 102 8.16 16.06 -9.65
N ALA A 103 9.01 16.80 -10.38
CA ALA A 103 8.66 17.49 -11.63
C ALA A 103 8.27 16.57 -12.80
N MET A 104 8.44 15.25 -12.67
CA MET A 104 8.09 14.28 -13.72
C MET A 104 6.59 13.93 -13.75
N ARG A 105 5.76 14.56 -12.91
CA ARG A 105 4.31 14.33 -12.86
C ARG A 105 3.50 15.58 -13.21
N LYS A 106 2.27 15.35 -13.69
CA LYS A 106 1.21 16.35 -13.82
C LYS A 106 -0.03 15.85 -13.11
N ILE A 107 -0.45 16.57 -12.08
CA ILE A 107 -1.65 16.26 -11.29
C ILE A 107 -2.85 17.02 -11.90
N SER A 108 -4.00 16.35 -11.91
CA SER A 108 -5.31 16.88 -12.29
C SER A 108 -6.38 16.20 -11.44
N GLU A 109 -7.60 16.73 -11.43
CA GLU A 109 -8.74 16.11 -10.72
C GLU A 109 -8.97 14.65 -11.16
N GLU A 110 -8.76 14.35 -12.44
CA GLU A 110 -8.90 12.99 -12.98
C GLU A 110 -7.83 12.00 -12.48
N GLY A 111 -6.70 12.48 -11.96
CA GLY A 111 -5.55 11.66 -11.56
C GLY A 111 -4.21 12.24 -11.99
N VAL A 112 -3.18 11.39 -12.01
CA VAL A 112 -1.79 11.82 -12.18
C VAL A 112 -1.13 11.19 -13.39
N ARG A 113 -0.61 12.03 -14.28
CA ARG A 113 0.20 11.63 -15.45
C ARG A 113 1.67 11.70 -15.10
N PHE A 114 2.44 10.66 -15.41
CA PHE A 114 3.89 10.64 -15.16
C PHE A 114 4.62 9.77 -16.17
N ALA A 115 5.95 9.92 -16.25
CA ALA A 115 6.79 9.02 -17.03
C ALA A 115 7.28 7.87 -16.14
N SER A 116 7.17 6.64 -16.63
CA SER A 116 7.70 5.46 -15.95
C SER A 116 9.20 5.63 -15.70
N PRO A 117 9.68 5.46 -14.46
CA PRO A 117 11.12 5.53 -14.17
C PRO A 117 11.87 4.31 -14.72
N VAL A 118 11.17 3.27 -15.18
CA VAL A 118 11.77 2.03 -15.70
C VAL A 118 12.11 2.15 -17.18
N ASN A 119 11.20 2.73 -17.98
CA ASN A 119 11.32 2.74 -19.45
C ASN A 119 10.89 4.06 -20.12
N GLY A 120 10.40 5.05 -19.36
CA GLY A 120 9.99 6.35 -19.88
C GLY A 120 8.57 6.41 -20.45
N ASP A 121 7.80 5.33 -20.41
CA ASP A 121 6.43 5.31 -20.90
C ASP A 121 5.56 6.33 -20.17
N LYS A 122 4.66 7.00 -20.90
CA LYS A 122 3.70 7.93 -20.31
C LYS A 122 2.54 7.15 -19.72
N LEU A 123 2.43 7.19 -18.40
CA LEU A 123 1.41 6.50 -17.63
C LEU A 123 0.42 7.49 -17.03
N PHE A 124 -0.77 7.00 -16.75
CA PHE A 124 -1.84 7.76 -16.12
C PHE A 124 -2.47 6.92 -15.02
N LEU A 125 -2.36 7.38 -13.78
CA LEU A 125 -2.90 6.72 -12.61
C LEU A 125 -4.09 7.53 -12.08
N THR A 126 -5.26 6.92 -12.11
CA THR A 126 -6.52 7.46 -11.56
C THR A 126 -6.95 6.62 -10.36
N PRO A 127 -7.92 7.06 -9.55
CA PRO A 127 -8.51 6.22 -8.51
C PRO A 127 -8.97 4.85 -9.02
N GLU A 128 -9.64 4.81 -10.17
CA GLU A 128 -10.15 3.59 -10.79
C GLU A 128 -9.01 2.66 -11.20
N VAL A 129 -7.96 3.20 -11.82
CA VAL A 129 -6.79 2.42 -12.22
C VAL A 129 -6.07 1.87 -10.98
N SER A 130 -5.93 2.65 -9.91
CA SER A 130 -5.36 2.18 -8.65
C SER A 130 -6.17 1.01 -8.05
N MET A 131 -7.51 1.12 -8.05
CA MET A 131 -8.39 0.04 -7.59
C MET A 131 -8.27 -1.21 -8.47
N GLN A 132 -8.20 -1.05 -9.80
CA GLN A 132 -8.02 -2.16 -10.74
C GLN A 132 -6.68 -2.89 -10.51
N ILE A 133 -5.60 -2.14 -10.34
CA ILE A 133 -4.28 -2.72 -10.03
C ILE A 133 -4.34 -3.52 -8.73
N GLN A 134 -4.84 -2.92 -7.64
CA GLN A 134 -4.90 -3.59 -6.34
C GLN A 134 -5.84 -4.81 -6.35
N THR A 135 -6.89 -4.79 -7.19
CA THR A 135 -7.74 -5.97 -7.44
C THR A 135 -6.96 -7.10 -8.10
N ILE A 136 -6.14 -6.81 -9.11
CA ILE A 136 -5.29 -7.82 -9.77
C ILE A 136 -4.21 -8.34 -8.82
N LEU A 137 -3.66 -7.48 -7.96
CA LEU A 137 -2.74 -7.89 -6.91
C LEU A 137 -3.42 -8.75 -5.83
N ASN A 138 -4.74 -8.74 -5.73
CA ASN A 138 -5.54 -9.54 -4.81
C ASN A 138 -5.20 -9.30 -3.33
N SER A 139 -5.01 -8.04 -2.92
CA SER A 139 -4.71 -7.70 -1.52
C SER A 139 -5.94 -7.78 -0.61
N ASP A 140 -5.69 -7.97 0.69
CA ASP A 140 -6.72 -8.05 1.73
C ASP A 140 -7.20 -6.67 2.18
N ILE A 141 -6.29 -5.69 2.16
CA ILE A 141 -6.57 -4.29 2.45
C ILE A 141 -6.07 -3.47 1.27
N VAL A 142 -6.99 -2.71 0.68
CA VAL A 142 -6.75 -1.83 -0.46
C VAL A 142 -6.76 -0.40 0.05
N MET A 143 -5.69 0.35 -0.20
CA MET A 143 -5.63 1.76 0.14
C MET A 143 -6.25 2.59 -0.99
N GLN A 144 -7.12 3.53 -0.62
CA GLN A 144 -7.69 4.50 -1.56
C GLN A 144 -6.60 5.37 -2.18
N PHE A 145 -6.79 5.75 -3.44
CA PHE A 145 -5.88 6.67 -4.12
C PHE A 145 -6.03 8.09 -3.58
N ASP A 146 -4.90 8.69 -3.25
CA ASP A 146 -4.79 9.95 -2.53
C ASP A 146 -3.67 10.83 -3.09
N GLU A 147 -3.75 12.13 -2.85
CA GLU A 147 -2.69 13.09 -3.09
C GLU A 147 -2.01 13.45 -1.76
N CYS A 148 -0.71 13.21 -1.67
CA CYS A 148 0.02 13.57 -0.46
C CYS A 148 0.19 15.10 -0.36
N THR A 149 -0.42 15.70 0.65
CA THR A 149 -0.23 17.11 0.95
C THR A 149 1.24 17.38 1.32
N PRO A 150 1.90 18.37 0.68
CA PRO A 150 3.26 18.75 1.06
C PRO A 150 3.33 19.18 2.53
N TYR A 151 4.46 18.93 3.21
CA TYR A 151 4.67 19.45 4.57
C TYR A 151 5.00 20.95 4.58
N ASP A 152 5.79 21.40 3.58
CA ASP A 152 6.19 22.79 3.40
C ASP A 152 6.02 23.14 1.92
N THR A 153 5.38 24.28 1.66
CA THR A 153 5.33 24.90 0.34
C THR A 153 5.85 26.33 0.41
N ASN A 154 7.09 26.55 -0.07
CA ASN A 154 7.74 27.86 -0.13
C ASN A 154 7.81 28.61 1.22
N GLY A 155 8.09 27.88 2.30
CA GLY A 155 8.18 28.43 3.66
C GLY A 155 6.84 28.49 4.39
N HIS A 156 5.75 28.03 3.78
CA HIS A 156 4.47 27.82 4.45
C HIS A 156 4.38 26.36 4.90
N ILE A 157 4.41 26.15 6.22
CA ILE A 157 4.19 24.82 6.81
C ILE A 157 2.69 24.52 6.77
N THR A 158 2.34 23.40 6.15
CA THR A 158 0.96 22.96 6.05
C THR A 158 0.41 22.60 7.43
N THR A 159 -0.71 23.25 7.78
CA THR A 159 -1.43 23.02 9.02
C THR A 159 -2.30 21.76 8.93
N GLU A 160 -2.72 21.24 10.09
CA GLU A 160 -3.62 20.08 10.14
C GLU A 160 -4.95 20.34 9.41
N ALA A 161 -5.47 21.57 9.49
CA ALA A 161 -6.72 21.94 8.81
C ALA A 161 -6.58 21.88 7.29
N GLU A 162 -5.45 22.36 6.75
CA GLU A 162 -5.16 22.31 5.31
C GLU A 162 -4.93 20.86 4.83
N ALA A 163 -4.21 20.06 5.62
CA ALA A 163 -3.97 18.65 5.29
C ALA A 163 -5.26 17.82 5.27
N ARG A 164 -6.24 18.14 6.12
CA ARG A 164 -7.54 17.43 6.18
C ARG A 164 -8.46 17.71 4.98
N THR A 165 -8.24 18.80 4.26
CA THR A 165 -9.05 19.19 3.09
C THR A 165 -8.51 18.70 1.75
N SER A 166 -7.28 18.19 1.76
CA SER A 166 -6.55 17.72 0.58
C SER A 166 -6.96 16.32 0.14
#